data_AF-A0A7C6U2Y2-F1
#
_entry.id   AF-A0A7C6U2Y2-F1
#
_cell.length_a   1.000
_cell.length_b   1.000
_cell.length_c   1.000
_cell.angle_alpha   90.00
_cell.angle_beta   90.00
_cell.angle_gamma   90.00
#
_symmetry.space_group_name_H-M   'P 1'
#
loop_
_entity.id
_entity.type
_entity.pdbx_description
1 polymer ?
#
loop_
_entity_poly.entity_id
_entity_poly.type
_entity_poly.pdbx_seq_one_letter_code
_entity_poly.pdbx_strand_id
1 'polypeptide(L)' 'MINEYDIDFDLFNTLEIVKIFKFFELIESTKKKNINKELLNEKYGEYKRVINNKTLEKKYDKMLENIIGISIYKTMRAYK' A
#
# COMPACT_ATOMS: atom_id res chain seq x y z
N MET A 1 6.92 4.45 -14.70
CA MET A 1 8.06 3.66 -14.18
C MET A 1 7.48 2.39 -13.61
N ILE A 2 7.99 1.22 -14.01
CA ILE A 2 7.63 -0.05 -13.38
C ILE A 2 8.47 -0.09 -12.09
N ASN A 3 7.83 0.14 -10.95
CA ASN A 3 8.50 -0.04 -9.66
C ASN A 3 8.45 -1.55 -9.36
N GLU A 4 9.60 -2.21 -9.26
CA GLU A 4 9.69 -3.60 -8.84
C GLU A 4 9.38 -3.67 -7.34
N TYR A 5 8.11 -3.91 -7.00
CA TYR A 5 7.74 -4.21 -5.62
C TYR A 5 8.17 -5.64 -5.28
N ASP A 6 9.00 -5.78 -4.24
CA ASP A 6 9.39 -7.06 -3.64
C ASP A 6 8.22 -7.65 -2.83
N ILE A 7 7.24 -8.18 -3.56
CA ILE A 7 6.08 -8.90 -3.03
C ILE A 7 6.32 -10.40 -3.26
N ASP A 8 6.13 -11.18 -2.22
CA ASP A 8 6.11 -12.63 -2.31
C ASP A 8 4.79 -13.08 -2.95
N PHE A 9 4.84 -13.42 -4.24
CA PHE A 9 3.67 -13.81 -5.02
C PHE A 9 3.11 -15.18 -4.62
N ASP A 10 3.88 -16.03 -3.95
CA ASP A 10 3.41 -17.35 -3.50
C ASP A 10 2.50 -17.25 -2.27
N LEU A 11 2.55 -16.12 -1.54
CA LEU A 11 1.70 -15.86 -0.37
C LEU A 11 0.29 -15.38 -0.72
N PHE A 12 0.02 -14.99 -1.97
CA PHE A 12 -1.22 -14.32 -2.36
C PHE A 12 -1.81 -14.90 -3.63
N ASN A 13 -3.13 -14.95 -3.71
CA ASN A 13 -3.78 -15.22 -4.99
C ASN A 13 -3.79 -13.96 -5.89
N THR A 14 -4.11 -14.16 -7.17
CA THR A 14 -4.14 -13.08 -8.16
C THR A 14 -4.99 -11.88 -7.74
N LEU A 15 -6.15 -12.10 -7.13
CA LEU A 15 -7.05 -11.01 -6.72
C LEU A 15 -6.47 -10.21 -5.54
N GLU A 16 -5.77 -10.89 -4.64
CA GLU A 16 -5.07 -10.28 -3.50
C GLU A 16 -3.89 -9.44 -3.97
N ILE A 17 -3.09 -9.98 -4.90
CA ILE A 17 -2.00 -9.25 -5.55
C ILE A 17 -2.55 -7.95 -6.17
N VAL A 18 -3.61 -8.03 -6.97
CA VAL A 18 -4.25 -6.85 -7.58
C VAL A 18 -4.68 -5.82 -6.52
N LYS A 19 -5.20 -6.25 -5.37
CA LYS A 19 -5.58 -5.34 -4.28
C LYS A 19 -4.36 -4.65 -3.66
N ILE A 20 -3.26 -5.38 -3.46
CA ILE A 20 -2.01 -4.82 -2.92
C ILE A 20 -1.47 -3.74 -3.88
N PHE A 21 -1.35 -4.05 -5.16
CA PHE A 21 -0.86 -3.10 -6.17
C PHE A 21 -1.75 -1.86 -6.28
N LYS A 22 -3.09 -2.02 -6.34
CA LYS A 22 -4.02 -0.89 -6.36
C LYS A 22 -3.89 0.00 -5.13
N PHE A 23 -3.65 -0.58 -3.96
CA PHE A 23 -3.41 0.20 -2.76
C PHE A 23 -2.08 0.96 -2.84
N PHE A 24 -1.01 0.35 -3.36
CA PHE A 24 0.28 1.03 -3.54
C PHE A 24 0.20 2.19 -4.53
N GLU A 25 -0.50 2.02 -5.66
CA GLU A 25 -0.78 3.08 -6.61
C GLU A 25 -1.54 4.25 -5.97
N LEU A 26 -2.55 3.92 -5.14
CA LEU A 26 -3.30 4.94 -4.41
C LEU A 26 -2.41 5.70 -3.41
N ILE A 27 -1.53 5.00 -2.69
CA ILE A 27 -0.53 5.62 -1.80
C ILE A 27 0.43 6.50 -2.59
N GLU A 28 0.89 6.08 -3.76
CA GLU A 28 1.74 6.90 -4.62
C GLU A 28 1.04 8.17 -5.09
N SER A 29 -0.25 8.07 -5.43
CA SER A 29 -1.05 9.21 -5.88
C SER A 29 -1.19 10.32 -4.82
N THR A 30 -0.91 10.02 -3.54
CA THR A 30 -0.98 11.01 -2.44
C THR A 30 0.00 12.16 -2.64
N LYS A 31 1.12 11.92 -3.34
CA LYS A 31 2.10 12.97 -3.73
C LYS A 31 1.49 14.08 -4.58
N LYS A 32 0.49 13.76 -5.41
CA LYS A 32 -0.12 14.70 -6.36
C LYS A 32 -1.16 15.63 -5.73
N LYS A 33 -1.37 15.53 -4.40
CA LYS A 33 -2.27 16.39 -3.61
C LYS A 33 -3.69 16.51 -4.20
N ASN A 34 -4.47 15.43 -4.09
CA ASN A 34 -5.95 15.42 -4.08
C ASN A 34 -6.41 13.96 -4.01
N ILE A 35 -6.72 13.47 -2.81
CA ILE A 35 -7.20 12.10 -2.60
C ILE A 35 -8.52 12.09 -1.86
N ASN A 36 -9.41 11.24 -2.34
CA ASN A 36 -10.61 10.88 -1.61
C ASN A 36 -10.22 10.06 -0.35
N LYS A 37 -10.39 10.67 0.83
CA LYS A 37 -10.09 10.05 2.12
C LYS A 37 -10.90 8.78 2.40
N GLU A 38 -12.15 8.74 1.95
CA GLU A 38 -13.03 7.58 2.14
C GLU A 38 -12.50 6.39 1.35
N LEU A 39 -12.14 6.62 0.07
CA LEU A 39 -11.52 5.61 -0.78
C LEU A 39 -10.18 5.12 -0.19
N LEU A 40 -9.35 6.04 0.32
CA LEU A 40 -8.07 5.68 0.94
C LEU A 40 -8.26 4.77 2.16
N ASN A 41 -9.22 5.09 3.04
CA ASN A 41 -9.52 4.27 4.21
C ASN A 41 -10.12 2.91 3.84
N GLU A 42 -11.01 2.86 2.85
CA GLU A 42 -11.59 1.61 2.33
C GLU A 42 -10.49 0.68 1.80
N LYS A 43 -9.62 1.20 0.92
CA LYS A 43 -8.53 0.41 0.32
C LYS A 43 -7.45 0.03 1.32
N TYR A 44 -7.19 0.87 2.32
CA TYR A 44 -6.33 0.49 3.43
C TYR A 44 -6.92 -0.67 4.24
N GLY A 45 -8.23 -0.67 4.49
CA GLY A 45 -8.92 -1.77 5.17
C GLY A 45 -8.91 -3.08 4.36
N GLU A 46 -9.06 -3.01 3.04
CA GLU A 46 -8.86 -4.16 2.14
C GLU A 46 -7.44 -4.68 2.19
N TYR A 47 -6.44 -3.80 2.02
CA TYR A 47 -5.02 -4.14 2.10
C TYR A 47 -4.68 -4.85 3.41
N LYS A 48 -5.10 -4.29 4.56
CA LYS A 48 -4.84 -4.91 5.86
C LYS A 48 -5.45 -6.31 6.01
N ARG A 49 -6.65 -6.53 5.44
CA ARG A 49 -7.28 -7.86 5.43
C ARG A 49 -6.54 -8.85 4.55
N VAL A 50 -5.99 -8.41 3.42
CA VAL A 50 -5.17 -9.24 2.52
C VAL A 50 -3.84 -9.61 3.19
N ILE A 51 -3.14 -8.64 3.77
CA ILE A 51 -1.83 -8.90 4.37
C ILE A 51 -1.94 -9.71 5.66
N ASN A 52 -2.91 -9.36 6.53
CA ASN A 52 -3.20 -10.01 7.81
C ASN A 52 -1.96 -10.37 8.65
N ASN A 53 -0.86 -9.63 8.50
CA ASN A 53 0.44 -9.92 9.09
C ASN A 53 1.19 -8.61 9.31
N LYS A 54 1.32 -8.22 10.58
CA LYS A 54 1.93 -6.95 10.97
C LYS A 54 3.39 -6.81 10.57
N THR A 55 4.14 -7.91 10.52
CA THR A 55 5.54 -7.90 10.09
C THR A 55 5.63 -7.63 8.59
N LEU A 56 4.75 -8.26 7.80
CA LEU A 56 4.68 -8.06 6.36
C LEU A 56 4.20 -6.64 6.01
N GLU A 57 3.22 -6.10 6.74
CA GLU A 57 2.79 -4.70 6.60
C GLU A 57 3.98 -3.73 6.78
N LYS A 58 4.83 -3.95 7.79
CA LYS A 58 6.04 -3.15 8.02
C LYS A 58 7.09 -3.34 6.94
N LYS A 59 7.26 -4.56 6.41
CA LYS A 59 8.18 -4.84 5.29
C LYS A 59 7.78 -4.00 4.08
N TYR A 60 6.49 -4.02 3.72
CA TYR A 60 5.96 -3.28 2.58
C TYR A 60 5.96 -1.77 2.77
N ASP A 61 5.66 -1.27 3.98
CA ASP A 61 5.79 0.14 4.32
C ASP A 61 7.23 0.64 4.11
N LYS A 62 8.22 -0.10 4.64
CA LYS A 62 9.65 0.22 4.47
C LYS A 62 10.10 0.11 3.02
N MET A 63 9.60 -0.88 2.29
CA MET A 63 9.88 -1.06 0.86
C MET A 63 9.41 0.17 0.06
N LEU A 64 8.17 0.62 0.24
CA LEU A 64 7.66 1.82 -0.44
C LEU A 64 8.43 3.08 -0.05
N GLU A 65 8.80 3.21 1.23
CA GLU A 65 9.60 4.35 1.68
C GLU A 65 10.98 4.36 1.00
N ASN A 66 11.60 3.20 0.81
CA ASN A 66 12.88 3.09 0.12
C ASN A 66 12.80 3.34 -1.40
N ILE A 67 11.77 2.80 -2.07
CA ILE A 67 11.68 2.85 -3.54
C ILE A 67 11.14 4.21 -4.01
N ILE A 68 10.10 4.72 -3.36
CA ILE A 68 9.40 5.94 -3.80
C ILE A 68 9.37 7.05 -2.75
N GLY A 69 9.98 6.88 -1.58
CA GLY A 69 10.00 7.93 -0.55
C GLY A 69 8.66 8.18 0.15
N ILE A 70 7.74 7.21 0.12
CA ILE A 70 6.43 7.31 0.80
C ILE A 70 6.27 6.16 1.79
N SER A 71 5.89 6.48 3.02
CA SER A 71 5.45 5.50 4.00
C SER A 71 3.92 5.44 4.03
N ILE A 72 3.36 4.24 3.90
CA ILE A 72 1.96 3.92 4.17
C ILE A 72 1.57 4.43 5.56
N TYR A 73 2.37 4.14 6.59
CA TYR A 73 2.05 4.54 7.96
C TYR A 73 1.96 6.06 8.11
N LYS A 74 2.97 6.80 7.61
CA LYS A 74 2.98 8.27 7.68
C LYS A 74 1.82 8.87 6.90
N THR A 75 1.54 8.34 5.70
CA THR A 75 0.40 8.74 4.87
C THR A 75 -0.91 8.50 5.61
N MET A 76 -1.20 7.28 6.06
CA MET A 76 -2.45 6.99 6.76
C MET A 76 -2.61 7.80 8.06
N ARG A 77 -1.51 8.16 8.73
CA ARG A 77 -1.55 9.06 9.89
C ARG A 77 -1.89 10.51 9.51
N ALA A 78 -1.43 11.00 8.36
CA ALA A 78 -1.72 12.36 7.89
C ALA A 78 -3.14 12.53 7.35
N TYR A 79 -3.75 11.45 6.87
CA TYR A 79 -5.10 11.45 6.31
C TYR A 79 -6.19 10.91 7.26
N LYS A 80 -5.80 10.42 8.45
CA LYS A 80 -6.68 10.20 9.60
C LYS A 80 -7.20 11.53 10.15
#